data_AF-A0A858X6F0-F1
#
_entry.id   AF-A0A858X6F0-F1
#
_cell.length_a   1.000
_cell.length_b   1.000
_cell.length_c   1.000
_cell.angle_alpha   90.00
_cell.angle_beta   90.00
_cell.angle_gamma   90.00
#
_symmetry.space_group_name_H-M   'P 1'
#
loop_
_entity.id
_entity.type
_entity.pdbx_description
1 polymer ?
#
loop_
_entity_poly.entity_id
_entity_poly.type
_entity_poly.pdbx_seq_one_letter_code
_entity_poly.pdbx_strand_id
1 'polypeptide(L)'
;MALDPIPSGPIPYHYLPGSDVGTESPEIAEGADARFPVFDGSSAAKSLPTASRPDDFDKPPNQVKIDDFLSWHSSYQLEYIKKFGAPSANAGKEIGIPPDTATIMLSTDGLKTYVVQKLDKATISKMSLADQQRLATFSTFYSKNATTGVETGQAINLGLTTDKTVVQAALTAQKTAITNNTNVPATDKQVFLDQIANIQKQLDAMAIFSPIDVGNLVNDLKERFTRVDAFAGSWAETTKSFTKDDKTVTYTDGVVSLDGGQAIRNGYTLFMTQEKQILALQNKRLEIAGLKDPTGDPLPSSIDVPTLVYMLQLNYNLNDEAKMAIQTEEINQTNALLKTYAEMQSAVNETVKAFNPTKQEEARSVYNYNDGKDKDDDDATRATTALSQHKILSMFEDALGSVQHPIEKLKGITRAKQDMFENNTNYINKWTKSTWDTFGSQLSDRVTLINQESQIKMNNVNSLDKQKNRHFDLANNALSKMSEILQNIARSS
;
A
#
# COMPACT_ATOMS: atom_id res chain seq x y z
N MET A 1 -0.82 -15.45 -53.35
CA MET A 1 -1.68 -14.27 -53.15
C MET A 1 -0.82 -13.20 -52.50
N ALA A 2 -0.40 -12.20 -53.27
CA ALA A 2 0.30 -11.04 -52.70
C ALA A 2 -0.77 -10.14 -52.06
N LEU A 3 -0.58 -9.79 -50.79
CA LEU A 3 -1.39 -8.79 -50.09
C LEU A 3 -0.78 -7.42 -50.40
N ASP A 4 -1.60 -6.48 -50.87
CA ASP A 4 -1.17 -5.10 -51.08
C ASP A 4 -0.75 -4.44 -49.76
N PRO A 5 0.27 -3.57 -49.76
CA PRO A 5 0.69 -2.83 -48.57
C PRO A 5 -0.38 -1.82 -48.15
N ILE A 6 -0.76 -1.87 -46.88
CA ILE A 6 -1.60 -0.85 -46.23
C ILE A 6 -0.79 0.46 -46.21
N PRO A 7 -1.36 1.62 -46.61
CA PRO A 7 -0.66 2.89 -46.56
C PRO A 7 -0.25 3.21 -45.12
N SER A 8 1.04 3.45 -44.89
CA SER A 8 1.51 3.89 -43.57
C SER A 8 0.88 5.24 -43.26
N GLY A 9 0.16 5.32 -42.14
CA GLY A 9 -0.30 6.59 -41.61
C GLY A 9 0.86 7.57 -41.38
N PRO A 10 0.57 8.87 -41.24
CA PRO A 10 1.60 9.89 -41.03
C PRO A 10 2.50 9.52 -39.84
N ILE A 11 3.81 9.54 -40.09
CA ILE A 11 4.84 9.15 -39.12
C ILE A 11 4.81 10.17 -37.96
N PRO A 12 4.61 9.73 -36.71
CA PRO A 12 4.32 10.62 -35.56
C PRO A 12 5.39 11.64 -35.18
N TYR A 13 6.58 11.60 -35.78
CA TYR A 13 7.74 12.44 -35.41
C TYR A 13 7.78 13.79 -36.14
N HIS A 14 6.85 14.04 -37.06
CA HIS A 14 6.89 15.20 -37.96
C HIS A 14 6.55 16.56 -37.31
N TYR A 15 6.21 16.59 -36.01
CA TYR A 15 5.70 17.77 -35.31
C TYR A 15 6.38 18.04 -33.96
N LEU A 16 7.58 17.49 -33.72
CA LEU A 16 8.34 17.81 -32.50
C LEU A 16 8.98 19.21 -32.64
N PRO A 17 8.94 20.07 -31.61
CA PRO A 17 9.75 21.29 -31.59
C PRO A 17 11.24 20.91 -31.60
N GLY A 18 11.91 21.15 -32.74
CA GLY A 18 13.26 20.64 -33.05
C GLY A 18 13.32 19.65 -34.23
N SER A 19 12.18 19.25 -34.80
CA SER A 19 12.08 18.39 -35.99
C SER A 19 11.82 19.15 -37.30
N ASP A 20 11.87 20.48 -37.32
CA ASP A 20 11.84 21.22 -38.57
C ASP A 20 13.25 21.34 -39.17
N VAL A 21 13.44 20.56 -40.23
CA VAL A 21 14.33 20.79 -41.38
C VAL A 21 15.79 21.12 -41.03
N GLY A 22 16.55 20.08 -40.71
CA GLY A 22 18.01 20.15 -40.75
C GLY A 22 18.68 19.07 -39.91
N THR A 23 19.27 18.09 -40.59
CA THR A 23 20.27 17.15 -40.08
C THR A 23 19.80 16.03 -39.13
N GLU A 24 18.97 15.11 -39.61
CA GLU A 24 19.51 13.75 -39.59
C GLU A 24 20.47 13.69 -40.77
N SER A 25 21.78 13.64 -40.50
CA SER A 25 22.71 13.37 -41.59
C SER A 25 22.27 12.06 -42.24
N PRO A 26 22.24 11.96 -43.57
CA PRO A 26 22.12 10.68 -44.26
C PRO A 26 23.06 9.62 -43.66
N GLU A 27 24.21 10.03 -43.10
CA GLU A 27 25.17 9.15 -42.42
C GLU A 27 24.67 8.61 -41.06
N ILE A 28 23.79 9.32 -40.35
CA ILE A 28 23.19 8.85 -39.09
C ILE A 28 22.03 7.90 -39.39
N ALA A 29 21.21 8.21 -40.41
CA ALA A 29 20.14 7.31 -40.86
C ALA A 29 20.73 6.03 -41.49
N GLU A 30 21.69 6.15 -42.40
CA GLU A 30 22.45 5.01 -42.94
C GLU A 30 23.27 4.32 -41.84
N GLY A 31 23.80 5.05 -40.87
CA GLY A 31 24.50 4.50 -39.72
C GLY A 31 23.58 3.67 -38.82
N ALA A 32 22.37 4.16 -38.52
CA ALA A 32 21.36 3.41 -37.78
C ALA A 32 20.87 2.19 -38.57
N ASP A 33 20.65 2.33 -39.88
CA ASP A 33 20.28 1.22 -40.77
C ASP A 33 21.40 0.18 -40.94
N ALA A 34 22.66 0.60 -40.91
CA ALA A 34 23.83 -0.28 -40.98
C ALA A 34 24.12 -0.96 -39.64
N ARG A 35 23.82 -0.30 -38.50
CA ARG A 35 24.11 -0.81 -37.14
C ARG A 35 22.98 -1.63 -36.55
N PHE A 36 21.73 -1.29 -36.86
CA PHE A 36 20.54 -2.00 -36.43
C PHE A 36 19.70 -2.46 -37.61
N PRO A 37 20.27 -3.19 -38.59
CA PRO A 37 19.48 -3.67 -39.71
C PRO A 37 18.33 -4.54 -39.19
N VAL A 38 18.47 -5.35 -38.14
CA VAL A 38 17.53 -6.46 -37.89
C VAL A 38 16.59 -6.24 -36.67
N PHE A 39 16.47 -5.03 -36.13
CA PHE A 39 15.93 -4.84 -34.77
C PHE A 39 14.88 -3.74 -34.58
N ASP A 40 13.95 -3.55 -35.52
CA ASP A 40 12.81 -2.64 -35.29
C ASP A 40 11.50 -3.35 -34.87
N GLY A 41 11.44 -4.69 -35.01
CA GLY A 41 10.22 -5.46 -34.74
C GLY A 41 9.00 -5.03 -35.56
N SER A 42 9.18 -4.18 -36.58
CA SER A 42 8.12 -3.49 -37.31
C SER A 42 8.21 -3.72 -38.82
N SER A 43 9.40 -4.03 -39.34
CA SER A 43 9.61 -4.28 -40.76
C SER A 43 9.62 -5.78 -41.06
N ALA A 44 8.71 -6.21 -41.95
CA ALA A 44 8.65 -7.57 -42.49
C ALA A 44 9.90 -7.97 -43.31
N ALA A 45 10.90 -7.09 -43.44
CA ALA A 45 11.94 -7.14 -44.47
C ALA A 45 13.35 -7.46 -43.98
N LYS A 46 13.58 -7.66 -42.67
CA LYS A 46 14.94 -7.88 -42.17
C LYS A 46 15.00 -9.12 -41.26
N SER A 47 14.97 -10.30 -41.87
CA SER A 47 15.31 -11.57 -41.24
C SER A 47 16.84 -11.70 -41.09
N LEU A 48 17.32 -12.37 -40.05
CA LEU A 48 18.75 -12.69 -39.96
C LEU A 48 19.21 -13.56 -41.15
N PRO A 49 20.51 -13.52 -41.53
CA PRO A 49 21.02 -14.27 -42.67
C PRO A 49 20.74 -15.77 -42.54
N THR A 50 20.16 -16.38 -43.58
CA THR A 50 19.85 -17.83 -43.58
C THR A 50 21.07 -18.72 -43.38
N ALA A 51 22.25 -18.27 -43.83
CA ALA A 51 23.53 -18.95 -43.64
C ALA A 51 24.00 -19.01 -42.17
N SER A 52 23.43 -18.16 -41.30
CA SER A 52 23.74 -18.13 -39.87
C SER A 52 22.67 -18.82 -39.03
N ARG A 53 21.76 -19.58 -39.66
CA ARG A 53 20.79 -20.41 -38.94
C ARG A 53 21.50 -21.52 -38.17
N PRO A 54 21.00 -21.89 -36.99
CA PRO A 54 21.49 -23.06 -36.27
C PRO A 54 21.35 -24.34 -37.11
N ASP A 55 22.29 -25.28 -36.99
CA ASP A 55 22.30 -26.55 -37.74
C ASP A 55 21.00 -27.36 -37.55
N ASP A 56 20.36 -27.21 -36.38
CA ASP A 56 19.15 -27.91 -36.01
C ASP A 56 17.86 -27.19 -36.43
N PHE A 57 17.96 -26.04 -37.10
CA PHE A 57 16.82 -25.20 -37.48
C PHE A 57 15.82 -25.90 -38.42
N ASP A 58 16.28 -26.82 -39.25
CA ASP A 58 15.39 -27.55 -40.18
C ASP A 58 14.86 -28.87 -39.61
N LYS A 59 15.30 -29.27 -38.41
CA LYS A 59 14.81 -30.48 -37.74
C LYS A 59 13.40 -30.27 -37.18
N PRO A 60 12.55 -31.32 -37.16
CA PRO A 60 11.26 -31.24 -36.51
C PRO A 60 11.39 -30.97 -34.99
N PRO A 61 10.39 -30.34 -34.35
CA PRO A 61 10.45 -29.90 -32.94
C PRO A 61 10.81 -30.97 -31.91
N ASN A 62 10.48 -32.24 -32.18
CA ASN A 62 10.80 -33.38 -31.32
C ASN A 62 12.23 -33.93 -31.51
N GLN A 63 13.04 -33.29 -32.35
CA GLN A 63 14.44 -33.64 -32.62
C GLN A 63 15.42 -32.50 -32.29
N VAL A 64 14.91 -31.32 -31.94
CA VAL A 64 15.73 -30.19 -31.47
C VAL A 64 15.86 -30.29 -29.95
N LYS A 65 17.07 -30.28 -29.42
CA LYS A 65 17.27 -30.21 -27.97
C LYS A 65 16.78 -28.85 -27.45
N ILE A 66 16.10 -28.85 -26.31
CA ILE A 66 15.55 -27.61 -25.77
C ILE A 66 16.64 -26.58 -25.44
N ASP A 67 17.78 -27.00 -24.89
CA ASP A 67 18.87 -26.07 -24.57
C ASP A 67 19.48 -25.44 -25.82
N ASP A 68 19.57 -26.20 -26.92
CA ASP A 68 20.01 -25.67 -28.21
C ASP A 68 19.00 -24.62 -28.70
N PHE A 69 17.70 -24.93 -28.71
CA PHE A 69 16.66 -23.97 -29.09
C PHE A 69 16.71 -22.67 -28.27
N LEU A 70 16.89 -22.78 -26.96
CA LEU A 70 16.95 -21.62 -26.06
C LEU A 70 18.22 -20.79 -26.24
N SER A 71 19.29 -21.38 -26.76
CA SER A 71 20.53 -20.66 -27.10
C SER A 71 20.44 -19.89 -28.43
N TRP A 72 19.44 -20.17 -29.27
CA TRP A 72 19.26 -19.48 -30.55
C TRP A 72 18.91 -18.01 -30.36
N HIS A 73 19.26 -17.21 -31.37
CA HIS A 73 18.79 -15.83 -31.44
C HIS A 73 17.24 -15.79 -31.48
N SER A 74 16.63 -14.81 -30.81
CA SER A 74 15.17 -14.69 -30.67
C SER A 74 14.43 -14.65 -32.01
N SER A 75 15.03 -14.04 -33.03
CA SER A 75 14.48 -14.04 -34.40
C SER A 75 14.44 -15.43 -35.03
N TYR A 76 15.45 -16.28 -34.80
CA TYR A 76 15.43 -17.66 -35.28
C TYR A 76 14.46 -18.52 -34.48
N GLN A 77 14.32 -18.30 -33.17
CA GLN A 77 13.27 -18.94 -32.38
C GLN A 77 11.89 -18.59 -32.94
N LEU A 78 11.64 -17.31 -33.20
CA LEU A 78 10.40 -16.82 -33.80
C LEU A 78 10.14 -17.44 -35.18
N GLU A 79 11.15 -17.44 -36.06
CA GLU A 79 11.06 -18.01 -37.39
C GLU A 79 10.79 -19.52 -37.35
N TYR A 80 11.50 -20.25 -36.48
CA TYR A 80 11.32 -21.68 -36.27
C TYR A 80 9.91 -22.01 -35.79
N ILE A 81 9.40 -21.25 -34.81
CA ILE A 81 8.03 -21.40 -34.31
C ILE A 81 7.01 -21.09 -35.40
N LYS A 82 7.24 -20.07 -36.23
CA LYS A 82 6.36 -19.77 -37.39
C LYS A 82 6.39 -20.89 -38.44
N LYS A 83 7.54 -21.54 -38.62
CA LYS A 83 7.72 -22.65 -39.58
C LYS A 83 7.06 -23.96 -39.13
N PHE A 84 7.24 -24.35 -37.86
CA PHE A 84 6.80 -25.65 -37.34
C PHE A 84 5.61 -25.59 -36.38
N GLY A 85 5.18 -24.39 -35.99
CA GLY A 85 3.98 -24.14 -35.19
C GLY A 85 2.71 -24.47 -35.98
N ALA A 86 1.68 -24.96 -35.29
CA ALA A 86 0.39 -25.20 -35.91
C ALA A 86 -0.27 -23.86 -36.34
N PRO A 87 -1.04 -23.83 -37.44
CA PRO A 87 -1.71 -22.62 -37.94
C PRO A 87 -2.80 -22.07 -37.01
N SER A 88 -3.18 -22.79 -35.95
CA SER A 88 -4.12 -22.28 -34.95
C SER A 88 -3.40 -21.38 -33.95
N ALA A 89 -3.81 -20.12 -33.89
CA ALA A 89 -3.35 -19.09 -32.96
C ALA A 89 -3.42 -19.46 -31.46
N ASN A 90 -3.91 -20.65 -31.10
CA ASN A 90 -4.12 -21.08 -29.71
C ASN A 90 -3.18 -22.22 -29.26
N ALA A 91 -2.47 -22.91 -30.17
CA ALA A 91 -1.61 -24.03 -29.78
C ALA A 91 -0.17 -23.52 -29.58
N GLY A 92 0.35 -23.61 -28.35
CA GLY A 92 1.80 -23.56 -28.14
C GLY A 92 2.45 -24.82 -28.70
N LYS A 93 3.75 -24.74 -28.97
CA LYS A 93 4.50 -25.83 -29.58
C LYS A 93 5.40 -26.48 -28.55
N GLU A 94 5.30 -27.80 -28.41
CA GLU A 94 6.27 -28.56 -27.65
C GLU A 94 7.55 -28.73 -28.47
N ILE A 95 8.68 -28.30 -27.91
CA ILE A 95 10.03 -28.43 -28.47
C ILE A 95 10.89 -29.16 -27.47
N GLY A 96 11.73 -30.07 -27.95
CA GLY A 96 12.61 -30.87 -27.11
C GLY A 96 12.53 -32.35 -27.47
N ILE A 97 13.51 -33.10 -26.98
CA ILE A 97 13.55 -34.56 -27.11
C ILE A 97 13.11 -35.12 -25.75
N PRO A 98 12.01 -35.90 -25.68
CA PRO A 98 11.58 -36.49 -24.41
C PRO A 98 12.72 -37.22 -23.69
N PRO A 99 12.84 -37.06 -22.36
CA PRO A 99 11.90 -36.37 -21.46
C PRO A 99 12.06 -34.84 -21.39
N ASP A 100 13.06 -34.26 -22.04
CA ASP A 100 13.43 -32.85 -21.91
C ASP A 100 12.71 -31.98 -22.96
N THR A 101 11.44 -31.65 -22.67
CA THR A 101 10.60 -30.80 -23.53
C THR A 101 10.15 -29.52 -22.84
N ALA A 102 9.86 -28.48 -23.64
CA ALA A 102 9.25 -27.25 -23.18
C ALA A 102 8.13 -26.80 -24.13
N THR A 103 7.15 -26.09 -23.57
CA THR A 103 6.04 -25.51 -24.31
C THR A 103 6.38 -24.08 -24.66
N ILE A 104 6.48 -23.79 -25.96
CA ILE A 104 6.74 -22.46 -26.49
C ILE A 104 5.45 -21.83 -26.99
N MET A 105 5.08 -20.69 -26.41
CA MET A 105 3.94 -19.88 -26.83
C MET A 105 4.43 -18.71 -27.67
N LEU A 106 3.84 -18.50 -28.84
CA LEU A 106 4.03 -17.27 -29.61
C LEU A 106 3.14 -16.16 -29.03
N SER A 107 3.64 -14.93 -28.92
CA SER A 107 2.80 -13.77 -28.59
C SER A 107 1.71 -13.55 -29.65
N THR A 108 0.63 -12.90 -29.27
CA THR A 108 -0.51 -12.59 -30.14
C THR A 108 -0.16 -11.63 -31.27
N ASP A 109 0.81 -10.75 -31.07
CA ASP A 109 1.40 -9.90 -32.12
C ASP A 109 2.37 -10.67 -33.05
N GLY A 110 2.74 -11.91 -32.72
CA GLY A 110 3.66 -12.73 -33.50
C GLY A 110 5.10 -12.23 -33.51
N LEU A 111 5.48 -11.38 -32.55
CA LEU A 111 6.81 -10.76 -32.46
C LEU A 111 7.72 -11.40 -31.39
N LYS A 112 7.16 -12.19 -30.46
CA LYS A 112 7.90 -12.75 -29.31
C LYS A 112 7.52 -14.19 -29.05
N THR A 113 8.44 -14.95 -28.48
CA THR A 113 8.20 -16.32 -28.00
C THR A 113 8.36 -16.37 -26.48
N TYR A 114 7.51 -17.14 -25.83
CA TYR A 114 7.49 -17.37 -24.39
C TYR A 114 7.70 -18.84 -24.10
N VAL A 115 8.63 -19.15 -23.20
CA VAL A 115 8.83 -20.52 -22.68
C VAL A 115 7.95 -20.66 -21.44
N VAL A 116 6.80 -21.34 -21.57
CA VAL A 116 5.74 -21.36 -20.54
C VAL A 116 6.28 -21.79 -19.17
N GLN A 117 7.13 -22.81 -19.14
CA GLN A 117 7.73 -23.36 -17.92
C GLN A 117 8.75 -22.43 -17.23
N LYS A 118 9.30 -21.46 -17.96
CA LYS A 118 10.33 -20.53 -17.45
C LYS A 118 9.79 -19.11 -17.19
N LEU A 119 8.48 -18.91 -17.34
CA LEU A 119 7.85 -17.63 -17.05
C LEU A 119 7.90 -17.31 -15.56
N ASP A 120 8.19 -16.05 -15.23
CA ASP A 120 8.08 -15.49 -13.88
C ASP A 120 6.90 -14.51 -13.79
N LYS A 121 6.56 -14.10 -12.56
CA LYS A 121 5.47 -13.11 -12.33
C LYS A 121 5.69 -11.81 -13.10
N ALA A 122 6.94 -11.34 -13.17
CA ALA A 122 7.29 -10.07 -13.80
C ALA A 122 7.08 -10.12 -15.32
N THR A 123 7.39 -11.23 -15.97
CA THR A 123 7.16 -11.42 -17.40
C THR A 123 5.66 -11.52 -17.68
N ILE A 124 4.92 -12.29 -16.88
CA ILE A 124 3.45 -12.45 -17.04
C ILE A 124 2.72 -11.12 -16.88
N SER A 125 3.08 -10.31 -15.87
CA SER A 125 2.45 -8.99 -15.65
C SER A 125 2.70 -7.97 -16.76
N LYS A 126 3.73 -8.18 -17.59
CA LYS A 126 4.03 -7.35 -18.78
C LYS A 126 3.40 -7.88 -20.06
N MET A 127 2.78 -9.07 -20.03
CA MET A 127 2.09 -9.63 -21.18
C MET A 127 0.81 -8.85 -21.47
N SER A 128 0.45 -8.78 -22.74
CA SER A 128 -0.87 -8.27 -23.14
C SER A 128 -1.98 -9.12 -22.51
N LEU A 129 -3.18 -8.55 -22.34
CA LEU A 129 -4.32 -9.31 -21.84
C LEU A 129 -4.61 -10.55 -22.70
N ALA A 130 -4.49 -10.42 -24.03
CA ALA A 130 -4.71 -11.52 -24.97
C ALA A 130 -3.67 -12.63 -24.79
N ASP A 131 -2.40 -12.29 -24.55
CA ASP A 131 -1.34 -13.27 -24.26
C ASP A 131 -1.57 -13.95 -22.91
N GLN A 132 -2.01 -13.23 -21.88
CA GLN A 132 -2.33 -13.83 -20.58
C GLN A 132 -3.53 -14.79 -20.69
N GLN A 133 -4.58 -14.39 -21.41
CA GLN A 133 -5.74 -15.26 -21.67
C GLN A 133 -5.32 -16.52 -22.41
N ARG A 134 -4.44 -16.39 -23.42
CA ARG A 134 -3.89 -17.54 -24.14
C ARG A 134 -3.04 -18.42 -23.23
N LEU A 135 -2.12 -17.82 -22.46
CA LEU A 135 -1.27 -18.53 -21.49
C LEU A 135 -2.13 -19.35 -20.52
N ALA A 136 -3.28 -18.80 -20.11
CA ALA A 136 -4.17 -19.46 -19.17
C ALA A 136 -4.86 -20.73 -19.72
N THR A 137 -4.86 -20.93 -21.04
CA THR A 137 -5.42 -22.15 -21.66
C THR A 137 -4.44 -23.33 -21.67
N PHE A 138 -3.16 -23.10 -21.37
CA PHE A 138 -2.16 -24.15 -21.40
C PHE A 138 -2.26 -25.06 -20.19
N SER A 139 -2.50 -26.35 -20.45
CA SER A 139 -2.47 -27.37 -19.40
C SER A 139 -1.10 -27.41 -18.73
N THR A 140 0.01 -27.19 -19.43
CA THR A 140 1.36 -27.14 -18.84
C THR A 140 1.58 -25.93 -17.92
N PHE A 141 0.80 -24.86 -18.06
CA PHE A 141 0.83 -23.72 -17.16
C PHE A 141 0.03 -23.98 -15.88
N TYR A 142 -1.11 -24.66 -15.98
CA TYR A 142 -2.04 -24.92 -14.87
C TYR A 142 -2.06 -26.37 -14.34
N SER A 143 -1.23 -27.27 -14.84
CA SER A 143 -1.46 -28.72 -14.75
C SER A 143 -1.79 -29.18 -13.33
N LYS A 144 -3.07 -29.49 -13.15
CA LYS A 144 -3.59 -30.28 -12.04
C LYS A 144 -3.34 -31.74 -12.43
N ASN A 145 -2.48 -32.43 -11.72
CA ASN A 145 -2.30 -33.86 -11.94
C ASN A 145 -3.62 -34.55 -11.59
N ALA A 146 -4.35 -35.00 -12.61
CA ALA A 146 -5.69 -35.57 -12.46
C ALA A 146 -5.71 -36.83 -11.58
N THR A 147 -4.57 -37.51 -11.43
CA THR A 147 -4.45 -38.78 -10.70
C THR A 147 -4.09 -38.58 -9.23
N THR A 148 -3.26 -37.59 -8.92
CA THR A 148 -2.80 -37.33 -7.54
C THR A 148 -3.50 -36.14 -6.89
N GLY A 149 -4.23 -35.33 -7.66
CA GLY A 149 -4.78 -34.05 -7.22
C GLY A 149 -3.70 -32.99 -6.97
N VAL A 150 -2.41 -33.31 -7.18
CA VAL A 150 -1.30 -32.40 -6.93
C VAL A 150 -1.18 -31.43 -8.11
N GLU A 151 -1.21 -30.16 -7.77
CA GLU A 151 -1.07 -29.03 -8.68
C GLU A 151 0.43 -28.77 -8.91
N THR A 152 0.95 -29.05 -10.12
CA THR A 152 2.39 -28.95 -10.46
C THR A 152 2.70 -27.93 -11.56
N GLY A 153 1.70 -27.17 -12.02
CA GLY A 153 1.86 -26.17 -13.06
C GLY A 153 2.63 -24.93 -12.59
N GLN A 154 3.26 -24.21 -13.53
CA GLN A 154 4.02 -23.00 -13.26
C GLN A 154 3.16 -21.91 -12.58
N ALA A 155 1.85 -21.85 -12.87
CA ALA A 155 0.93 -20.94 -12.19
C ALA A 155 0.90 -21.16 -10.67
N ILE A 156 0.88 -22.42 -10.23
CA ILE A 156 0.82 -22.79 -8.80
C ILE A 156 2.14 -22.46 -8.10
N ASN A 157 3.28 -22.78 -8.73
CA ASN A 157 4.60 -22.42 -8.22
C ASN A 157 4.75 -20.92 -8.00
N LEU A 158 4.11 -20.11 -8.85
CA LEU A 158 4.12 -18.65 -8.75
C LEU A 158 2.96 -18.10 -7.90
N GLY A 159 2.04 -18.92 -7.39
CA GLY A 159 0.86 -18.45 -6.67
C GLY A 159 -0.05 -17.56 -7.52
N LEU A 160 -0.27 -17.95 -8.77
CA LEU A 160 -1.10 -17.27 -9.77
C LEU A 160 -2.39 -18.05 -10.05
N THR A 161 -3.46 -17.35 -10.37
CA THR A 161 -4.77 -17.93 -10.74
C THR A 161 -5.48 -17.10 -11.81
N THR A 162 -6.48 -17.71 -12.44
CA THR A 162 -7.51 -17.02 -13.24
C THR A 162 -8.82 -16.84 -12.47
N ASP A 163 -9.01 -17.57 -11.36
CA ASP A 163 -10.23 -17.51 -10.56
C ASP A 163 -10.28 -16.25 -9.69
N LYS A 164 -11.14 -15.31 -10.09
CA LYS A 164 -11.35 -14.02 -9.42
C LYS A 164 -12.25 -14.12 -8.17
N THR A 165 -12.89 -15.25 -7.91
CA THR A 165 -13.96 -15.39 -6.90
C THR A 165 -13.54 -14.91 -5.51
N VAL A 166 -12.41 -15.41 -5.00
CA VAL A 166 -11.93 -15.07 -3.64
C VAL A 166 -11.59 -13.59 -3.52
N VAL A 167 -10.93 -13.02 -4.52
CA VAL A 167 -10.51 -11.61 -4.52
C VAL A 167 -11.71 -10.69 -4.69
N GLN A 168 -12.66 -11.03 -5.57
CA GLN A 168 -13.91 -10.28 -5.74
C GLN A 168 -14.76 -10.29 -4.47
N ALA A 169 -14.81 -11.41 -3.76
CA ALA A 169 -15.47 -11.50 -2.46
C ALA A 169 -14.81 -10.56 -1.43
N ALA A 170 -13.47 -10.53 -1.37
CA ALA A 170 -12.73 -9.63 -0.48
C ALA A 170 -12.98 -8.14 -0.81
N LEU A 171 -12.93 -7.77 -2.09
CA LEU A 171 -13.24 -6.41 -2.56
C LEU A 171 -14.68 -6.00 -2.20
N THR A 172 -15.64 -6.91 -2.42
CA THR A 172 -17.06 -6.68 -2.12
C THR A 172 -17.30 -6.53 -0.61
N ALA A 173 -16.69 -7.38 0.21
CA ALA A 173 -16.75 -7.29 1.66
C ALA A 173 -16.19 -5.94 2.15
N GLN A 174 -15.03 -5.53 1.64
CA GLN A 174 -14.42 -4.26 2.03
C GLN A 174 -15.23 -3.06 1.58
N LYS A 175 -15.77 -3.08 0.34
CA LYS A 175 -16.71 -2.06 -0.15
C LYS A 175 -17.94 -1.92 0.74
N THR A 176 -18.49 -3.05 1.18
CA THR A 176 -19.66 -3.10 2.07
C THR A 176 -19.32 -2.51 3.45
N ALA A 177 -18.18 -2.90 4.02
CA ALA A 177 -17.70 -2.38 5.30
C ALA A 177 -17.51 -0.84 5.27
N ILE A 178 -16.93 -0.30 4.19
CA ILE A 178 -16.77 1.16 4.01
C ILE A 178 -18.12 1.85 3.86
N THR A 179 -19.00 1.30 3.02
CA THR A 179 -20.32 1.89 2.74
C THR A 179 -21.16 2.01 4.02
N ASN A 180 -21.21 0.92 4.80
CA ASN A 180 -22.03 0.82 6.00
C ASN A 180 -21.43 1.51 7.23
N ASN A 181 -20.16 1.96 7.17
CA ASN A 181 -19.52 2.64 8.29
C ASN A 181 -20.24 3.97 8.60
N THR A 182 -20.62 4.25 9.84
CA THR A 182 -21.35 5.51 10.16
C THR A 182 -20.47 6.65 10.63
N ASN A 183 -19.19 6.39 10.94
CA ASN A 183 -18.30 7.37 11.54
C ASN A 183 -17.59 8.23 10.48
N VAL A 184 -17.22 7.64 9.35
CA VAL A 184 -16.52 8.34 8.27
C VAL A 184 -17.52 9.13 7.41
N PRO A 185 -17.31 10.44 7.16
CA PRO A 185 -18.12 11.23 6.24
C PRO A 185 -18.23 10.60 4.85
N ALA A 186 -19.38 10.76 4.20
CA ALA A 186 -19.63 10.16 2.88
C ALA A 186 -18.59 10.58 1.81
N THR A 187 -18.16 11.84 1.83
CA THR A 187 -17.13 12.38 0.93
C THR A 187 -15.78 11.69 1.11
N ASP A 188 -15.43 11.35 2.35
CA ASP A 188 -14.15 10.73 2.68
C ASP A 188 -14.18 9.21 2.47
N LYS A 189 -15.35 8.56 2.69
CA LYS A 189 -15.57 7.17 2.23
C LYS A 189 -15.34 7.01 0.73
N GLN A 190 -15.80 7.99 -0.07
CA GLN A 190 -15.70 7.92 -1.52
C GLN A 190 -14.24 7.75 -1.98
N VAL A 191 -13.29 8.39 -1.29
CA VAL A 191 -11.85 8.22 -1.58
C VAL A 191 -11.44 6.75 -1.54
N PHE A 192 -11.85 6.00 -0.52
CA PHE A 192 -11.53 4.57 -0.40
C PHE A 192 -12.32 3.70 -1.37
N LEU A 193 -13.58 4.06 -1.66
CA LEU A 193 -14.38 3.37 -2.66
C LEU A 193 -13.78 3.51 -4.07
N ASP A 194 -13.22 4.66 -4.39
CA ASP A 194 -12.51 4.92 -5.65
C ASP A 194 -11.19 4.15 -5.71
N GLN A 195 -10.44 4.06 -4.60
CA GLN A 195 -9.26 3.19 -4.52
C GLN A 195 -9.63 1.71 -4.76
N ILE A 196 -10.75 1.22 -4.21
CA ILE A 196 -11.27 -0.13 -4.49
C ILE A 196 -11.62 -0.28 -5.97
N ALA A 197 -12.26 0.72 -6.57
CA ALA A 197 -12.59 0.71 -7.99
C ALA A 197 -11.33 0.64 -8.86
N ASN A 198 -10.24 1.32 -8.46
CA ASN A 198 -8.95 1.24 -9.13
C ASN A 198 -8.32 -0.17 -9.03
N ILE A 199 -8.37 -0.81 -7.87
CA ILE A 199 -7.91 -2.20 -7.71
C ILE A 199 -8.74 -3.15 -8.59
N GLN A 200 -10.06 -2.95 -8.64
CA GLN A 200 -10.96 -3.73 -9.50
C GLN A 200 -10.62 -3.55 -10.99
N LYS A 201 -10.39 -2.31 -11.45
CA LYS A 201 -9.96 -2.02 -12.83
C LYS A 201 -8.65 -2.74 -13.18
N GLN A 202 -7.68 -2.74 -12.28
CA GLN A 202 -6.41 -3.46 -12.47
C GLN A 202 -6.64 -4.97 -12.58
N LEU A 203 -7.46 -5.53 -11.70
CA LEU A 203 -7.81 -6.95 -11.73
C LEU A 203 -8.54 -7.31 -13.03
N ASP A 204 -9.41 -6.45 -13.54
CA ASP A 204 -10.16 -6.67 -14.78
C ASP A 204 -9.27 -6.57 -16.03
N ALA A 205 -8.19 -5.78 -15.97
CA ALA A 205 -7.16 -5.71 -17.00
C ALA A 205 -6.18 -6.90 -16.96
N MET A 206 -6.33 -7.84 -16.03
CA MET A 206 -5.50 -9.05 -15.90
C MET A 206 -6.34 -10.32 -16.11
N ALA A 207 -5.79 -11.28 -16.86
CA ALA A 207 -6.36 -12.63 -16.96
C ALA A 207 -5.69 -13.62 -16.00
N ILE A 208 -4.41 -13.41 -15.71
CA ILE A 208 -3.64 -14.18 -14.72
C ILE A 208 -3.12 -13.19 -13.70
N PHE A 209 -3.37 -13.44 -12.42
CA PHE A 209 -2.98 -12.56 -11.33
C PHE A 209 -2.62 -13.36 -10.08
N SER A 210 -1.99 -12.72 -9.09
CA SER A 210 -1.72 -13.34 -7.79
C SER A 210 -2.78 -12.93 -6.77
N PRO A 211 -3.59 -13.86 -6.22
CA PRO A 211 -4.57 -13.54 -5.19
C PRO A 211 -3.95 -12.95 -3.94
N ILE A 212 -2.73 -13.37 -3.61
CA ILE A 212 -1.98 -12.87 -2.44
C ILE A 212 -1.61 -11.40 -2.66
N ASP A 213 -1.08 -11.05 -3.84
CA ASP A 213 -0.65 -9.69 -4.12
C ASP A 213 -1.86 -8.72 -4.12
N VAL A 214 -2.98 -9.11 -4.73
CA VAL A 214 -4.22 -8.30 -4.69
C VAL A 214 -4.82 -8.29 -3.29
N GLY A 215 -4.79 -9.40 -2.57
CA GLY A 215 -5.24 -9.49 -1.17
C GLY A 215 -4.46 -8.56 -0.25
N ASN A 216 -3.15 -8.43 -0.45
CA ASN A 216 -2.30 -7.49 0.29
C ASN A 216 -2.70 -6.03 0.01
N LEU A 217 -3.05 -5.67 -1.23
CA LEU A 217 -3.56 -4.34 -1.55
C LEU A 217 -4.89 -4.04 -0.86
N VAL A 218 -5.80 -5.02 -0.82
CA VAL A 218 -7.09 -4.89 -0.14
C VAL A 218 -6.90 -4.77 1.38
N ASN A 219 -6.01 -5.57 1.96
CA ASN A 219 -5.71 -5.52 3.40
C ASN A 219 -5.04 -4.19 3.79
N ASP A 220 -4.08 -3.70 3.01
CA ASP A 220 -3.45 -2.39 3.21
C ASP A 220 -4.50 -1.26 3.17
N LEU A 221 -5.43 -1.30 2.20
CA LEU A 221 -6.56 -0.36 2.16
C LEU A 221 -7.48 -0.49 3.39
N LYS A 222 -7.79 -1.72 3.81
CA LYS A 222 -8.61 -1.99 5.00
C LYS A 222 -7.97 -1.43 6.26
N GLU A 223 -6.67 -1.61 6.45
CA GLU A 223 -5.94 -1.07 7.61
C GLU A 223 -5.98 0.46 7.62
N ARG A 224 -5.74 1.10 6.46
CA ARG A 224 -5.83 2.55 6.33
C ARG A 224 -7.24 3.09 6.58
N PHE A 225 -8.27 2.42 6.06
CA PHE A 225 -9.66 2.78 6.35
C PHE A 225 -10.00 2.61 7.83
N THR A 226 -9.55 1.53 8.46
CA THR A 226 -9.75 1.29 9.90
C THR A 226 -9.11 2.39 10.74
N ARG A 227 -7.93 2.88 10.34
CA ARG A 227 -7.28 4.05 10.95
C ARG A 227 -8.17 5.29 10.84
N VAL A 228 -8.65 5.60 9.64
CA VAL A 228 -9.53 6.76 9.42
C VAL A 228 -10.82 6.64 10.22
N ASP A 229 -11.47 5.47 10.24
CA ASP A 229 -12.66 5.21 11.05
C ASP A 229 -12.42 5.45 12.55
N ALA A 230 -11.27 5.03 13.07
CA ALA A 230 -10.96 5.23 14.47
C ALA A 230 -10.83 6.70 14.85
N PHE A 231 -10.46 7.58 13.91
CA PHE A 231 -10.27 9.02 14.12
C PHE A 231 -11.46 9.88 13.68
N ALA A 232 -12.36 9.34 12.86
CA ALA A 232 -13.53 10.05 12.30
C ALA A 232 -14.65 10.32 13.33
N GLY A 233 -14.56 9.76 14.53
CA GLY A 233 -15.58 9.89 15.57
C GLY A 233 -15.86 11.33 16.01
N SER A 234 -17.03 11.53 16.65
CA SER A 234 -17.32 12.77 17.37
C SER A 234 -16.60 12.76 18.71
N TRP A 235 -15.62 13.65 18.86
CA TRP A 235 -14.83 13.83 20.08
C TRP A 235 -15.28 15.06 20.87
N ALA A 236 -16.59 15.32 20.87
CA ALA A 236 -17.15 16.49 21.52
C ALA A 236 -17.11 16.33 23.04
N GLU A 237 -16.33 17.18 23.69
CA GLU A 237 -16.34 17.32 25.14
C GLU A 237 -17.59 18.09 25.57
N THR A 238 -18.27 17.60 26.60
CA THR A 238 -19.40 18.32 27.21
C THR A 238 -19.01 18.77 28.60
N THR A 239 -18.98 20.08 28.80
CA THR A 239 -18.77 20.63 30.13
C THR A 239 -20.04 20.49 30.96
N LYS A 240 -19.95 19.77 32.07
CA LYS A 240 -21.04 19.63 33.04
C LYS A 240 -20.70 20.42 34.29
N SER A 241 -21.67 21.17 34.80
CA SER A 241 -21.53 21.95 36.01
C SER A 241 -22.59 21.52 37.02
N PHE A 242 -22.17 21.38 38.28
CA PHE A 242 -23.07 21.10 39.39
C PHE A 242 -22.87 22.16 40.45
N THR A 243 -23.99 22.69 40.97
CA THR A 243 -24.01 23.67 42.04
C THR A 243 -24.49 22.98 43.31
N LYS A 244 -23.65 22.96 44.34
CA LYS A 244 -23.99 22.50 45.70
C LYS A 244 -23.46 23.52 46.69
N ASP A 245 -24.29 23.91 47.66
CA ASP A 245 -23.95 24.89 48.71
C ASP A 245 -23.40 26.21 48.13
N ASP A 246 -24.12 26.80 47.17
CA ASP A 246 -23.78 28.04 46.43
C ASP A 246 -22.44 28.02 45.67
N LYS A 247 -21.87 26.84 45.42
CA LYS A 247 -20.58 26.69 44.72
C LYS A 247 -20.77 25.82 43.49
N THR A 248 -20.40 26.37 42.33
CA THR A 248 -20.47 25.68 41.03
C THR A 248 -19.12 25.06 40.73
N VAL A 249 -19.09 23.75 40.56
CA VAL A 249 -17.91 23.01 40.10
C VAL A 249 -18.18 22.44 38.72
N THR A 250 -17.16 22.47 37.87
CA THR A 250 -17.26 22.16 36.45
C THR A 250 -16.29 21.04 36.09
N TYR A 251 -16.79 19.96 35.49
CA TYR A 251 -15.98 18.90 34.91
C TYR A 251 -16.28 18.73 33.43
N THR A 252 -15.39 18.02 32.74
CA THR A 252 -15.51 17.79 31.30
C THR A 252 -15.83 16.32 31.08
N ASP A 253 -16.99 16.06 30.49
CA ASP A 253 -17.42 14.74 30.03
C ASP A 253 -16.91 14.52 28.59
N GLY A 254 -16.69 13.26 28.21
CA GLY A 254 -16.24 12.89 26.87
C GLY A 254 -14.78 13.23 26.58
N VAL A 255 -13.95 13.42 27.60
CA VAL A 255 -12.52 13.75 27.42
C VAL A 255 -11.82 12.56 26.79
N VAL A 256 -11.34 12.77 25.56
CA VAL A 256 -10.53 11.80 24.82
C VAL A 256 -9.07 12.20 24.76
N SER A 257 -8.77 13.50 24.84
CA SER A 257 -7.43 14.08 24.86
C SER A 257 -7.45 15.41 25.61
N LEU A 258 -6.29 15.83 26.14
CA LEU A 258 -6.20 17.02 26.99
C LEU A 258 -6.49 18.33 26.25
N ASP A 259 -6.36 18.33 24.93
CA ASP A 259 -6.58 19.48 24.04
C ASP A 259 -7.98 19.51 23.41
N GLY A 260 -8.96 18.80 23.98
CA GLY A 260 -10.34 18.84 23.49
C GLY A 260 -10.53 18.10 22.16
N GLY A 261 -9.74 17.05 21.91
CA GLY A 261 -9.75 16.31 20.66
C GLY A 261 -9.10 17.02 19.48
N GLN A 262 -8.42 18.15 19.68
CA GLN A 262 -7.89 18.94 18.56
C GLN A 262 -6.78 18.18 17.82
N ALA A 263 -5.82 17.58 18.52
CA ALA A 263 -4.79 16.74 17.94
C ALA A 263 -5.39 15.57 17.16
N ILE A 264 -6.45 14.94 17.67
CA ILE A 264 -7.14 13.84 17.00
C ILE A 264 -7.80 14.32 15.69
N ARG A 265 -8.49 15.47 15.70
CA ARG A 265 -9.09 16.08 14.50
C ARG A 265 -8.04 16.46 13.45
N ASN A 266 -6.90 16.99 13.90
CA ASN A 266 -5.77 17.29 13.03
C ASN A 266 -5.20 16.01 12.40
N GLY A 267 -5.04 14.95 13.20
CA GLY A 267 -4.60 13.63 12.72
C GLY A 267 -5.55 13.04 11.68
N TYR A 268 -6.86 13.10 11.92
CA TYR A 268 -7.89 12.72 10.94
C TYR A 268 -7.73 13.48 9.61
N THR A 269 -7.59 14.81 9.70
CA THR A 269 -7.44 15.68 8.53
C THR A 269 -6.18 15.33 7.74
N LEU A 270 -5.07 15.06 8.43
CA LEU A 270 -3.84 14.62 7.79
C LEU A 270 -4.03 13.27 7.09
N PHE A 271 -4.61 12.27 7.76
CA PHE A 271 -4.87 10.96 7.15
C PHE A 271 -5.68 11.11 5.87
N MET A 272 -6.78 11.86 5.89
CA MET A 272 -7.60 12.07 4.69
C MET A 272 -6.88 12.84 3.57
N THR A 273 -6.03 13.80 3.93
CA THR A 273 -5.19 14.51 2.95
C THR A 273 -4.26 13.55 2.23
N GLN A 274 -3.59 12.67 2.98
CA GLN A 274 -2.69 11.66 2.41
C GLN A 274 -3.44 10.60 1.60
N GLU A 275 -4.64 10.18 2.01
CA GLU A 275 -5.45 9.22 1.24
C GLU A 275 -5.93 9.80 -0.11
N LYS A 276 -6.27 11.09 -0.14
CA LYS A 276 -6.60 11.80 -1.39
C LYS A 276 -5.39 11.86 -2.32
N GLN A 277 -4.19 12.08 -1.77
CA GLN A 277 -2.94 12.03 -2.52
C GLN A 277 -2.66 10.62 -3.06
N ILE A 278 -2.82 9.56 -2.25
CA ILE A 278 -2.66 8.17 -2.69
C ILE A 278 -3.61 7.85 -3.85
N LEU A 279 -4.89 8.25 -3.75
CA LEU A 279 -5.86 8.06 -4.82
C LEU A 279 -5.44 8.80 -6.10
N ALA A 280 -5.03 10.07 -5.99
CA ALA A 280 -4.55 10.84 -7.15
C ALA A 280 -3.34 10.17 -7.82
N LEU A 281 -2.40 9.62 -7.04
CA LEU A 281 -1.24 8.89 -7.55
C LEU A 281 -1.62 7.54 -8.16
N GLN A 282 -2.64 6.86 -7.65
CA GLN A 282 -3.20 5.66 -8.29
C GLN A 282 -3.84 6.00 -9.65
N ASN A 283 -4.65 7.07 -9.71
CA ASN A 283 -5.26 7.53 -10.95
C ASN A 283 -4.20 7.87 -12.00
N LYS A 284 -3.18 8.67 -11.64
CA LYS A 284 -2.05 8.98 -12.53
C LYS A 284 -1.34 7.74 -13.05
N ARG A 285 -1.11 6.73 -12.20
CA ARG A 285 -0.50 5.46 -12.63
C ARG A 285 -1.39 4.70 -13.62
N LEU A 286 -2.71 4.70 -13.40
CA LEU A 286 -3.66 4.09 -14.33
C LEU A 286 -3.74 4.85 -15.66
N GLU A 287 -3.72 6.18 -15.64
CA GLU A 287 -3.65 7.03 -16.83
C GLU A 287 -2.38 6.73 -17.64
N ILE A 288 -1.24 6.64 -16.96
CA ILE A 288 0.03 6.26 -17.60
C ILE A 288 -0.01 4.84 -18.17
N ALA A 289 -0.61 3.89 -17.45
CA ALA A 289 -0.68 2.49 -17.90
C ALA A 289 -1.72 2.26 -19.03
N GLY A 290 -2.79 3.06 -19.06
CA GLY A 290 -3.87 2.97 -20.04
C GLY A 290 -3.74 3.93 -21.24
N LEU A 291 -2.79 4.88 -21.17
CA LEU A 291 -2.53 5.95 -22.15
C LEU A 291 -3.81 6.55 -22.76
N LYS A 292 -4.75 6.95 -21.89
CA LYS A 292 -5.83 7.89 -22.18
C LYS A 292 -5.96 8.88 -21.01
N ASP A 293 -6.09 10.17 -21.33
CA ASP A 293 -6.54 11.26 -20.46
C ASP A 293 -7.89 10.87 -19.81
N PRO A 294 -8.22 11.36 -18.59
CA PRO A 294 -9.59 11.41 -18.06
C PRO A 294 -10.73 11.71 -19.06
N THR A 295 -10.48 12.46 -20.16
CA THR A 295 -11.42 12.76 -21.25
C THR A 295 -11.55 11.63 -22.28
N GLY A 296 -10.72 10.59 -22.20
CA GLY A 296 -10.64 9.48 -23.15
C GLY A 296 -9.72 9.74 -24.34
N ASP A 297 -9.08 10.90 -24.40
CA ASP A 297 -8.11 11.23 -25.44
C ASP A 297 -6.78 10.52 -25.17
N PRO A 298 -6.13 9.90 -26.17
CA PRO A 298 -4.78 9.38 -25.97
C PRO A 298 -3.87 10.51 -25.48
N LEU A 299 -3.12 10.26 -24.40
CA LEU A 299 -2.07 11.19 -23.96
C LEU A 299 -1.19 11.56 -25.17
N PRO A 300 -0.67 12.81 -25.26
CA PRO A 300 0.20 13.20 -26.36
C PRO A 300 1.24 12.11 -26.58
N SER A 301 1.28 11.59 -27.81
CA SER A 301 1.87 10.31 -28.21
C SER A 301 3.41 10.26 -28.15
N SER A 302 4.03 10.90 -27.16
CA SER A 302 5.48 11.08 -27.08
C SER A 302 5.97 11.33 -25.65
N ILE A 303 5.60 10.49 -24.67
CA ILE A 303 6.39 10.40 -23.43
C ILE A 303 7.55 9.46 -23.72
N ASP A 304 8.77 9.98 -23.74
CA ASP A 304 9.95 9.13 -23.92
C ASP A 304 10.10 8.12 -22.76
N VAL A 305 10.78 6.99 -23.02
CA VAL A 305 10.96 5.92 -22.04
C VAL A 305 11.62 6.42 -20.74
N PRO A 306 12.67 7.27 -20.77
CA PRO A 306 13.24 7.84 -19.56
C PRO A 306 12.24 8.65 -18.72
N THR A 307 11.43 9.51 -19.35
CA THR A 307 10.41 10.33 -18.70
C THR A 307 9.32 9.45 -18.10
N LEU A 308 8.90 8.40 -18.82
CA LEU A 308 7.94 7.43 -18.33
C LEU A 308 8.47 6.71 -17.07
N VAL A 309 9.73 6.24 -17.10
CA VAL A 309 10.38 5.60 -15.96
C VAL A 309 10.45 6.57 -14.77
N TYR A 310 10.87 7.81 -15.01
CA TYR A 310 10.95 8.85 -13.99
C TYR A 310 9.58 9.15 -13.36
N MET A 311 8.54 9.34 -14.17
CA MET A 311 7.18 9.62 -13.69
C MET A 311 6.62 8.47 -12.85
N LEU A 312 6.82 7.22 -13.28
CA LEU A 312 6.39 6.05 -12.52
C LEU A 312 7.12 5.97 -11.17
N GLN A 313 8.45 6.14 -11.17
CA GLN A 313 9.26 6.12 -9.95
C GLN A 313 8.88 7.25 -8.99
N LEU A 314 8.70 8.47 -9.49
CA LEU A 314 8.23 9.60 -8.69
C LEU A 314 6.88 9.31 -8.04
N ASN A 315 5.93 8.73 -8.80
CA ASN A 315 4.63 8.37 -8.27
C ASN A 315 4.71 7.29 -7.18
N TYR A 316 5.62 6.32 -7.29
CA TYR A 316 5.87 5.33 -6.22
C TYR A 316 6.46 6.01 -4.97
N ASN A 317 7.45 6.89 -5.13
CA ASN A 317 8.06 7.60 -4.01
C ASN A 317 7.06 8.49 -3.26
N LEU A 318 6.24 9.25 -4.00
CA LEU A 318 5.20 10.09 -3.41
C LEU A 318 4.12 9.27 -2.69
N ASN A 319 3.83 8.06 -3.19
CA ASN A 319 2.89 7.15 -2.55
C ASN A 319 3.47 6.61 -1.23
N ASP A 320 4.76 6.27 -1.21
CA ASP A 320 5.43 5.79 0.00
C ASP A 320 5.60 6.91 1.03
N GLU A 321 5.85 8.15 0.59
CA GLU A 321 5.87 9.34 1.44
C GLU A 321 4.50 9.59 2.10
N ALA A 322 3.41 9.48 1.34
CA ALA A 322 2.06 9.62 1.88
C ALA A 322 1.76 8.54 2.95
N LYS A 323 2.16 7.28 2.70
CA LYS A 323 2.04 6.19 3.69
C LYS A 323 2.90 6.44 4.92
N MET A 324 4.11 6.96 4.75
CA MET A 324 5.02 7.30 5.85
C MET A 324 4.42 8.42 6.70
N ALA A 325 3.90 9.48 6.10
CA ALA A 325 3.24 10.58 6.83
C ALA A 325 2.06 10.08 7.68
N ILE A 326 1.24 9.15 7.15
CA ILE A 326 0.16 8.51 7.91
C ILE A 326 0.72 7.74 9.12
N GLN A 327 1.79 6.96 8.95
CA GLN A 327 2.36 6.19 10.05
C GLN A 327 3.04 7.08 11.10
N THR A 328 3.76 8.12 10.68
CA THR A 328 4.37 9.11 11.56
C THR A 328 3.33 9.80 12.43
N GLU A 329 2.19 10.17 11.84
CA GLU A 329 1.12 10.79 12.60
C GLU A 329 0.45 9.81 13.58
N GLU A 330 0.29 8.53 13.23
CA GLU A 330 -0.16 7.51 14.19
C GLU A 330 0.80 7.40 15.41
N ILE A 331 2.10 7.55 15.20
CA ILE A 331 3.11 7.61 16.27
C ILE A 331 2.96 8.88 17.09
N ASN A 332 2.77 10.04 16.47
CA ASN A 332 2.54 11.31 17.17
C ASN A 332 1.31 11.22 18.10
N GLN A 333 0.21 10.65 17.60
CA GLN A 333 -1.01 10.42 18.37
C GLN A 333 -0.80 9.41 19.49
N THR A 334 0.03 8.38 19.26
CA THR A 334 0.44 7.43 20.30
C THR A 334 1.24 8.12 21.40
N ASN A 335 2.19 8.99 21.05
CA ASN A 335 2.99 9.74 22.02
C ASN A 335 2.15 10.74 22.82
N ALA A 336 1.17 11.39 22.19
CA ALA A 336 0.22 12.28 22.87
C ALA A 336 -0.61 11.52 23.92
N LEU A 337 -1.08 10.32 23.57
CA LEU A 337 -1.77 9.44 24.50
C LEU A 337 -0.86 9.00 25.67
N LEU A 338 0.36 8.56 25.37
CA LEU A 338 1.34 8.14 26.39
C LEU A 338 1.67 9.25 27.37
N LYS A 339 1.77 10.50 26.90
CA LYS A 339 1.95 11.66 27.78
C LYS A 339 0.79 11.79 28.78
N THR A 340 -0.44 11.58 28.32
CA THR A 340 -1.63 11.63 29.19
C THR A 340 -1.64 10.49 30.22
N TYR A 341 -1.23 9.28 29.83
CA TYR A 341 -1.03 8.17 30.78
C TYR A 341 0.07 8.47 31.80
N ALA A 342 1.18 9.09 31.38
CA ALA A 342 2.28 9.44 32.28
C ALA A 342 1.85 10.50 33.31
N GLU A 343 1.07 11.49 32.91
CA GLU A 343 0.50 12.49 33.82
C GLU A 343 -0.41 11.83 34.87
N MET A 344 -1.25 10.87 34.46
CA MET A 344 -2.09 10.11 35.41
C MET A 344 -1.26 9.21 36.33
N GLN A 345 -0.25 8.53 35.81
CA GLN A 345 0.67 7.72 36.63
C GLN A 345 1.40 8.57 37.67
N SER A 346 1.84 9.78 37.30
CA SER A 346 2.45 10.71 38.24
C SER A 346 1.48 11.03 39.39
N ALA A 347 0.23 11.37 39.05
CA ALA A 347 -0.82 11.65 40.02
C ALA A 347 -1.08 10.48 40.97
N VAL A 348 -1.15 9.24 40.46
CA VAL A 348 -1.32 8.03 41.29
C VAL A 348 -0.11 7.81 42.19
N ASN A 349 1.11 7.90 41.65
CA ASN A 349 2.34 7.65 42.40
C ASN A 349 2.52 8.65 43.55
N GLU A 350 2.20 9.93 43.31
CA GLU A 350 2.21 10.96 44.33
C GLU A 350 1.15 10.68 45.41
N THR A 351 -0.01 10.17 45.01
CA THR A 351 -1.07 9.74 45.93
C THR A 351 -0.63 8.59 46.82
N VAL A 352 -0.02 7.56 46.25
CA VAL A 352 0.51 6.42 47.00
C VAL A 352 1.61 6.84 47.98
N LYS A 353 2.51 7.75 47.58
CA LYS A 353 3.59 8.28 48.45
C LYS A 353 3.06 9.06 49.65
N ALA A 354 1.87 9.62 49.55
CA ALA A 354 1.25 10.40 50.62
C ALA A 354 0.60 9.56 51.72
N PHE A 355 0.44 8.25 51.53
CA PHE A 355 -0.09 7.37 52.55
C PHE A 355 0.90 7.22 53.71
N ASN A 356 0.38 7.33 54.93
CA ASN A 356 1.16 7.01 56.12
C ASN A 356 1.37 5.47 56.19
N PRO A 357 2.61 4.97 56.30
CA PRO A 357 2.89 3.54 56.41
C PRO A 357 2.12 2.83 57.52
N THR A 358 1.77 3.53 58.61
CA THR A 358 1.04 2.96 59.76
C THR A 358 -0.48 3.02 59.62
N LYS A 359 -1.01 3.67 58.59
CA LYS A 359 -2.45 3.88 58.38
C LYS A 359 -2.87 3.69 56.93
N GLN A 360 -2.50 2.54 56.35
CA GLN A 360 -2.73 2.26 54.92
C GLN A 360 -4.21 2.05 54.56
N GLU A 361 -5.05 1.83 55.58
CA GLU A 361 -6.51 1.69 55.43
C GLU A 361 -7.25 3.03 55.33
N GLU A 362 -6.60 4.17 55.64
CA GLU A 362 -7.22 5.50 55.49
C GLU A 362 -7.45 5.82 54.01
N ALA A 363 -8.70 6.10 53.61
CA ALA A 363 -8.99 6.49 52.23
C ALA A 363 -8.45 7.89 51.91
N ARG A 364 -7.78 8.04 50.76
CA ARG A 364 -7.22 9.33 50.27
C ARG A 364 -7.64 9.60 48.83
N SER A 365 -7.91 10.87 48.54
CA SER A 365 -8.07 11.39 47.17
C SER A 365 -6.71 11.65 46.53
N VAL A 366 -6.71 12.01 45.24
CA VAL A 366 -5.47 12.21 44.47
C VAL A 366 -4.63 13.38 45.05
N TYR A 367 -3.37 13.10 45.44
CA TYR A 367 -2.54 13.97 46.31
C TYR A 367 -2.10 15.31 45.72
N ASN A 368 -2.11 15.47 44.39
CA ASN A 368 -1.77 16.74 43.73
C ASN A 368 -2.99 17.54 43.23
N TYR A 369 -4.20 17.11 43.59
CA TYR A 369 -5.45 17.72 43.15
C TYR A 369 -6.18 18.50 44.26
N ASN A 370 -5.62 18.49 45.46
CA ASN A 370 -6.03 19.33 46.59
C ASN A 370 -4.89 20.31 46.88
N ASP A 371 -4.81 21.41 46.14
CA ASP A 371 -3.83 22.46 46.42
C ASP A 371 -4.15 23.13 47.76
N GLY A 372 -3.32 22.81 48.76
CA GLY A 372 -3.01 23.71 49.85
C GLY A 372 -3.92 23.63 51.08
N LYS A 373 -3.44 22.90 52.09
CA LYS A 373 -3.79 23.02 53.52
C LYS A 373 -5.24 22.67 53.87
N ASP A 374 -5.50 21.41 54.15
CA ASP A 374 -5.90 21.04 55.51
C ASP A 374 -5.65 19.55 55.74
N LYS A 375 -4.94 19.27 56.83
CA LYS A 375 -4.53 17.91 57.20
C LYS A 375 -5.57 17.21 58.07
N ASP A 376 -6.64 17.89 58.51
CA ASP A 376 -7.56 17.32 59.49
C ASP A 376 -9.03 17.82 59.43
N ASP A 377 -9.45 18.63 58.44
CA ASP A 377 -10.83 19.16 58.45
C ASP A 377 -11.82 18.40 57.55
N ASP A 378 -12.99 18.14 58.13
CA ASP A 378 -14.20 17.52 57.59
C ASP A 378 -14.87 18.35 56.46
N ASP A 379 -14.16 19.38 55.95
CA ASP A 379 -14.63 20.30 54.93
C ASP A 379 -14.01 19.94 53.59
N ALA A 380 -14.69 19.01 52.91
CA ALA A 380 -14.76 18.79 51.47
C ALA A 380 -13.92 19.78 50.62
N THR A 381 -12.60 19.61 50.66
CA THR A 381 -11.64 20.57 50.14
C THR A 381 -11.72 20.56 48.63
N ARG A 382 -12.20 21.68 48.09
CA ARG A 382 -12.60 21.83 46.69
C ARG A 382 -11.39 21.77 45.79
N ALA A 383 -11.53 21.05 44.69
CA ALA A 383 -10.61 21.10 43.57
C ALA A 383 -10.75 22.45 42.83
N THR A 384 -10.08 23.51 43.31
CA THR A 384 -9.70 24.69 42.51
C THR A 384 -8.50 24.35 41.63
N THR A 385 -8.52 23.18 41.00
CA THR A 385 -7.48 22.67 40.11
C THR A 385 -7.57 23.34 38.74
N ALA A 386 -6.44 23.43 38.05
CA ALA A 386 -6.42 23.89 36.67
C ALA A 386 -7.29 22.95 35.82
N LEU A 387 -8.08 23.50 34.88
CA LEU A 387 -8.98 22.74 34.01
C LEU A 387 -8.32 21.50 33.36
N SER A 388 -7.03 21.57 33.05
CA SER A 388 -6.22 20.46 32.51
C SER A 388 -6.16 19.25 33.43
N GLN A 389 -6.06 19.45 34.74
CA GLN A 389 -6.00 18.38 35.73
C GLN A 389 -7.33 17.62 35.80
N HIS A 390 -8.46 18.32 35.89
CA HIS A 390 -9.78 17.67 35.83
C HIS A 390 -9.98 16.87 34.56
N LYS A 391 -9.50 17.36 33.40
CA LYS A 391 -9.56 16.60 32.16
C LYS A 391 -8.80 15.27 32.23
N ILE A 392 -7.63 15.24 32.87
CA ILE A 392 -6.88 13.99 33.06
C ILE A 392 -7.74 13.00 33.86
N LEU A 393 -8.26 13.40 35.03
CA LEU A 393 -9.12 12.51 35.84
C LEU A 393 -10.35 12.04 35.08
N SER A 394 -11.05 12.95 34.39
CA SER A 394 -12.22 12.63 33.56
C SER A 394 -11.91 11.65 32.43
N MET A 395 -10.67 11.63 31.91
CA MET A 395 -10.28 10.67 30.88
C MET A 395 -10.17 9.23 31.42
N PHE A 396 -9.86 9.06 32.71
CA PHE A 396 -9.73 7.75 33.38
C PHE A 396 -10.93 7.39 34.28
N GLU A 397 -11.99 8.20 34.23
CA GLU A 397 -13.23 8.00 34.98
C GLU A 397 -14.06 6.83 34.43
N ASP A 398 -14.66 6.03 35.31
CA ASP A 398 -15.52 4.91 34.93
C ASP A 398 -16.99 5.32 34.70
N ALA A 399 -17.55 6.14 35.59
CA ALA A 399 -18.98 6.46 35.62
C ALA A 399 -19.42 7.43 34.51
N LEU A 400 -18.52 8.29 34.03
CA LEU A 400 -18.82 9.38 33.09
C LEU A 400 -18.68 8.98 31.62
N GLY A 401 -18.74 7.68 31.27
CA GLY A 401 -18.75 7.29 29.86
C GLY A 401 -17.49 7.70 29.10
N SER A 402 -16.31 7.53 29.72
CA SER A 402 -15.02 7.89 29.14
C SER A 402 -14.91 7.43 27.68
N VAL A 403 -14.66 8.38 26.78
CA VAL A 403 -14.49 8.07 25.36
C VAL A 403 -13.09 7.49 25.14
N GLN A 404 -13.05 6.30 24.53
CA GLN A 404 -11.81 5.62 24.19
C GLN A 404 -11.03 6.45 23.16
N HIS A 405 -9.72 6.57 23.34
CA HIS A 405 -8.84 7.26 22.39
C HIS A 405 -8.78 6.46 21.07
N PRO A 406 -8.70 7.11 19.90
CA PRO A 406 -8.57 6.42 18.62
C PRO A 406 -7.45 5.36 18.59
N ILE A 407 -6.29 5.67 19.18
CA ILE A 407 -5.17 4.72 19.30
C ILE A 407 -5.52 3.51 20.17
N GLU A 408 -6.24 3.70 21.26
CA GLU A 408 -6.72 2.60 22.10
C GLU A 408 -7.70 1.71 21.34
N LYS A 409 -8.62 2.32 20.56
CA LYS A 409 -9.54 1.59 19.66
C LYS A 409 -8.79 0.80 18.60
N LEU A 410 -7.79 1.41 17.95
CA LEU A 410 -6.98 0.74 16.92
C LEU A 410 -6.17 -0.44 17.44
N LYS A 411 -5.66 -0.33 18.68
CA LYS A 411 -4.84 -1.37 19.30
C LYS A 411 -5.66 -2.40 20.09
N GLY A 412 -7.00 -2.23 20.16
CA GLY A 412 -7.85 -3.09 21.00
C GLY A 412 -7.51 -3.00 22.50
N ILE A 413 -6.98 -1.85 22.95
CA ILE A 413 -6.55 -1.65 24.33
C ILE A 413 -7.66 -0.95 25.10
N THR A 414 -8.20 -1.58 26.13
CA THR A 414 -9.17 -0.95 27.04
C THR A 414 -8.43 -0.10 28.07
N ARG A 415 -8.72 1.21 28.11
CA ARG A 415 -8.18 2.13 29.13
C ARG A 415 -8.44 1.59 30.54
N ALA A 416 -7.46 1.68 31.43
CA ALA A 416 -7.67 1.40 32.84
C ALA A 416 -8.57 2.48 33.42
N LYS A 417 -9.65 2.13 34.10
CA LYS A 417 -10.60 3.10 34.65
C LYS A 417 -10.72 2.92 36.15
N GLN A 418 -11.02 4.01 36.83
CA GLN A 418 -11.35 4.01 38.24
C GLN A 418 -12.42 5.08 38.46
N ASP A 419 -13.32 4.83 39.40
CA ASP A 419 -14.36 5.78 39.82
C ASP A 419 -13.68 6.96 40.56
N MET A 420 -13.32 8.02 39.86
CA MET A 420 -12.62 9.18 40.40
C MET A 420 -13.57 10.19 41.04
N PHE A 421 -14.85 10.20 40.67
CA PHE A 421 -15.83 11.20 41.12
C PHE A 421 -17.01 10.56 41.86
N GLU A 422 -17.32 11.07 43.03
CA GLU A 422 -18.44 10.57 43.83
C GLU A 422 -19.79 10.79 43.10
N ASN A 423 -20.68 9.79 43.14
CA ASN A 423 -21.95 9.85 42.42
C ASN A 423 -22.81 11.06 42.86
N ASN A 424 -23.20 11.91 41.91
CA ASN A 424 -23.99 13.14 42.12
C ASN A 424 -23.32 14.24 42.95
N THR A 425 -22.02 14.12 43.22
CA THR A 425 -21.23 15.17 43.88
C THR A 425 -19.92 15.38 43.12
N ASN A 426 -19.47 16.62 42.96
CA ASN A 426 -18.20 16.91 42.26
C ASN A 426 -16.98 16.71 43.18
N TYR A 427 -17.05 15.74 44.10
CA TYR A 427 -15.95 15.41 44.98
C TYR A 427 -15.13 14.28 44.37
N ILE A 428 -13.80 14.39 44.51
CA ILE A 428 -12.89 13.31 44.12
C ILE A 428 -13.07 12.19 45.13
N ASN A 429 -13.40 10.99 44.65
CA ASN A 429 -13.51 9.80 45.48
C ASN A 429 -12.21 9.53 46.23
N LYS A 430 -12.35 9.09 47.47
CA LYS A 430 -11.22 8.68 48.32
C LYS A 430 -11.09 7.17 48.26
N TRP A 431 -9.88 6.69 48.01
CA TRP A 431 -9.59 5.27 47.88
C TRP A 431 -8.49 4.83 48.84
N THR A 432 -8.49 3.54 49.20
CA THR A 432 -7.42 2.96 50.02
C THR A 432 -6.12 2.86 49.24
N LYS A 433 -5.00 2.64 49.94
CA LYS A 433 -3.69 2.44 49.28
C LYS A 433 -3.74 1.26 48.31
N SER A 434 -4.38 0.15 48.69
CA SER A 434 -4.48 -1.05 47.87
C SER A 434 -5.20 -0.80 46.54
N THR A 435 -6.26 0.02 46.55
CA THR A 435 -6.97 0.43 45.33
C THR A 435 -6.08 1.28 44.42
N TRP A 436 -5.35 2.26 44.99
CA TRP A 436 -4.40 3.08 44.23
C TRP A 436 -3.24 2.26 43.64
N ASP A 437 -2.69 1.31 44.40
CA ASP A 437 -1.63 0.40 43.92
C ASP A 437 -2.13 -0.48 42.75
N THR A 438 -3.37 -0.97 42.84
CA THR A 438 -4.01 -1.77 41.79
C THR A 438 -4.20 -0.95 40.51
N PHE A 439 -4.76 0.25 40.65
CA PHE A 439 -4.96 1.15 39.52
C PHE A 439 -3.63 1.60 38.89
N GLY A 440 -2.61 1.90 39.71
CA GLY A 440 -1.26 2.21 39.23
C GLY A 440 -0.63 1.06 38.44
N SER A 441 -0.82 -0.19 38.89
CA SER A 441 -0.36 -1.38 38.17
C SER A 441 -1.07 -1.53 36.81
N GLN A 442 -2.40 -1.36 36.78
CA GLN A 442 -3.16 -1.40 35.53
C GLN A 442 -2.72 -0.31 34.54
N LEU A 443 -2.45 0.92 35.00
CA LEU A 443 -1.92 1.98 34.14
C LEU A 443 -0.56 1.60 33.54
N SER A 444 0.33 1.01 34.35
CA SER A 444 1.65 0.52 33.90
C SER A 444 1.54 -0.55 32.82
N ASP A 445 0.61 -1.49 32.98
CA ASP A 445 0.36 -2.53 31.98
C ASP A 445 -0.13 -1.93 30.65
N ARG A 446 -1.03 -0.93 30.71
CA ARG A 446 -1.53 -0.25 29.50
C ARG A 446 -0.45 0.55 28.79
N VAL A 447 0.38 1.29 29.52
CA VAL A 447 1.54 1.98 28.96
C VAL A 447 2.49 1.01 28.25
N THR A 448 2.73 -0.17 28.85
CA THR A 448 3.59 -1.21 28.26
C THR A 448 3.03 -1.71 26.93
N LEU A 449 1.74 -2.04 26.87
CA LEU A 449 1.08 -2.47 25.63
C LEU A 449 1.11 -1.39 24.54
N ILE A 450 0.82 -0.13 24.91
CA ILE A 450 0.86 1.00 23.96
C ILE A 450 2.28 1.20 23.40
N ASN A 451 3.31 1.09 24.26
CA ASN A 451 4.72 1.24 23.89
C ASN A 451 5.22 0.12 22.96
N GLN A 452 4.90 -1.15 23.23
CA GLN A 452 5.31 -2.28 22.39
C GLN A 452 4.83 -2.09 20.95
N GLU A 453 3.55 -1.73 20.78
CA GLU A 453 2.97 -1.43 19.48
C GLU A 453 3.61 -0.21 18.80
N SER A 454 3.97 0.82 19.57
CA SER A 454 4.68 2.00 19.04
C SER A 454 6.05 1.63 18.45
N GLN A 455 6.77 0.69 19.07
CA GLN A 455 8.05 0.20 18.57
C GLN A 455 7.90 -0.56 17.25
N ILE A 456 6.86 -1.39 17.12
CA ILE A 456 6.54 -2.10 15.87
C ILE A 456 6.30 -1.09 14.74
N LYS A 457 5.51 -0.04 15.01
CA LYS A 457 5.24 1.03 14.03
C LYS A 457 6.49 1.83 13.66
N MET A 458 7.35 2.15 14.62
CA MET A 458 8.63 2.82 14.35
C MET A 458 9.53 1.96 13.46
N ASN A 459 9.56 0.63 13.67
CA ASN A 459 10.28 -0.29 12.79
C ASN A 459 9.71 -0.29 11.36
N ASN A 460 8.39 -0.20 11.21
CA ASN A 460 7.75 -0.08 9.90
C ASN A 460 8.11 1.24 9.19
N VAL A 461 8.09 2.37 9.91
CA VAL A 461 8.53 3.68 9.37
C VAL A 461 9.98 3.60 8.90
N ASN A 462 10.87 3.05 9.73
CA ASN A 462 12.29 2.86 9.36
C ASN A 462 12.46 1.93 8.15
N SER A 463 11.62 0.91 8.01
CA SER A 463 11.62 0.02 6.85
C SER A 463 11.17 0.74 5.57
N LEU A 464 10.10 1.54 5.66
CA LEU A 464 9.58 2.35 4.55
C LEU A 464 10.60 3.42 4.14
N ASP A 465 11.27 4.08 5.08
CA ASP A 465 12.30 5.07 4.77
C ASP A 465 13.50 4.43 4.03
N LYS A 466 13.94 3.25 4.48
CA LYS A 466 14.95 2.46 3.75
C LYS A 466 14.48 2.05 2.36
N GLN A 467 13.20 1.68 2.18
CA GLN A 467 12.64 1.35 0.87
C GLN A 467 12.63 2.57 -0.06
N LYS A 468 12.13 3.71 0.42
CA LYS A 468 12.14 4.99 -0.31
C LYS A 468 13.56 5.36 -0.75
N ASN A 469 14.54 5.32 0.14
CA ASN A 469 15.93 5.65 -0.19
C ASN A 469 16.50 4.69 -1.26
N ARG A 470 16.23 3.39 -1.15
CA ARG A 470 16.59 2.41 -2.19
C ARG A 470 15.93 2.71 -3.54
N HIS A 471 14.66 3.14 -3.55
CA HIS A 471 13.98 3.50 -4.79
C HIS A 471 14.60 4.72 -5.46
N PHE A 472 14.97 5.75 -4.70
CA PHE A 472 15.73 6.89 -5.23
C PHE A 472 17.10 6.50 -5.75
N ASP A 473 17.86 5.67 -5.02
CA ASP A 473 19.18 5.22 -5.48
C ASP A 473 19.08 4.38 -6.77
N LEU A 474 18.08 3.48 -6.85
CA LEU A 474 17.83 2.69 -8.06
C LEU A 474 17.40 3.57 -9.23
N ALA A 475 16.56 4.58 -8.99
CA ALA A 475 16.13 5.54 -10.00
C ALA A 475 17.31 6.33 -10.57
N ASN A 476 18.13 6.91 -9.70
CA ASN A 476 19.32 7.67 -10.10
C ASN A 476 20.31 6.79 -10.86
N ASN A 477 20.54 5.57 -10.40
CA ASN A 477 21.41 4.61 -11.10
C ASN A 477 20.84 4.20 -12.47
N ALA A 478 19.52 4.00 -12.58
CA ALA A 478 18.87 3.66 -13.84
C ALA A 478 18.95 4.81 -14.85
N LEU A 479 18.72 6.06 -14.39
CA LEU A 479 18.85 7.26 -15.23
C LEU A 479 20.30 7.51 -15.65
N SER A 480 21.27 7.34 -14.75
CA SER A 480 22.70 7.42 -15.09
C SER A 480 23.07 6.40 -16.16
N LYS A 481 22.69 5.13 -15.97
CA LYS A 481 22.95 4.07 -16.95
C LYS A 481 22.25 4.31 -18.28
N MET A 482 21.02 4.82 -18.28
CA MET A 482 20.34 5.20 -19.52
C MET A 482 21.06 6.34 -20.22
N SER A 483 21.51 7.37 -19.49
CA SER A 483 22.32 8.45 -20.05
C SER A 483 23.66 7.95 -20.59
N GLU A 484 24.34 7.04 -19.88
CA GLU A 484 25.58 6.41 -20.35
C GLU A 484 25.36 5.56 -21.60
N ILE A 485 24.27 4.79 -21.66
CA ILE A 485 23.89 4.02 -22.85
C ILE A 485 23.60 4.97 -24.01
N LEU A 486 22.83 6.04 -23.79
CA LEU A 486 22.54 7.05 -24.81
C LEU A 486 23.81 7.75 -25.29
N GLN A 487 24.73 8.11 -24.38
CA GLN A 487 26.03 8.68 -24.74
C GLN A 487 26.94 7.69 -25.46
N ASN A 488 26.94 6.42 -25.06
CA ASN A 488 27.70 5.37 -25.74
C ASN A 488 27.12 5.10 -27.13
N ILE A 489 25.79 5.12 -27.30
CA ILE A 489 25.13 5.06 -28.61
C ILE A 489 25.52 6.30 -29.43
N ALA A 490 25.46 7.51 -28.84
CA ALA A 490 25.81 8.77 -29.50
C ALA A 490 27.31 8.91 -29.85
N ARG A 491 28.20 8.27 -29.08
CA ARG A 491 29.66 8.23 -29.34
C ARG A 491 30.07 7.09 -30.26
N SER A 492 29.30 6.01 -30.26
CA SER A 492 29.54 4.90 -31.16
C SER A 492 28.98 5.20 -32.54
N SER A 493 27.87 5.94 -32.65
CA SER A 493 27.36 6.54 -33.92
C SER A 493 28.39 7.44 -34.56
#